data_AF-A0A920NF27-F1
#
_entry.id   AF-A0A920NF27-F1
#
_cell.length_a   1.000
_cell.length_b   1.000
_cell.length_c   1.000
_cell.angle_alpha   90.00
_cell.angle_beta   90.00
_cell.angle_gamma   90.00
#
_symmetry.space_group_name_H-M   'P 1'
#
loop_
_entity.id
_entity.type
_entity.pdbx_description
1 polymer ?
#
loop_
_entity_poly.entity_id
_entity_poly.type
_entity_poly.pdbx_seq_one_letter_code
_entity_poly.pdbx_strand_id
1 'polypeptide(L)' 'MHTPGHGIGLSVHEHPRLSETASEDDIFQAGMALTIEPGLYYPEDNIGIRVENYFG' A
#
# COMPACT_ATOMS: atom_id res chain seq x y z
N MET A 1 2.60 11.76 -3.46
CA MET A 1 2.04 10.54 -4.07
C MET A 1 2.18 9.41 -3.08
N HIS A 2 1.07 8.76 -2.71
CA HIS A 2 1.05 7.63 -1.79
C HIS A 2 0.94 6.33 -2.60
N THR A 3 1.51 5.25 -2.09
CA THR A 3 1.36 3.92 -2.70
C THR A 3 0.03 3.30 -2.27
N PRO A 4 -0.68 2.55 -3.12
CA PRO A 4 -1.91 1.86 -2.73
C PRO A 4 -1.72 0.71 -1.73
N GLY A 5 -0.50 0.45 -1.23
CA GLY A 5 -0.22 -0.58 -0.24
C GLY A 5 1.26 -0.91 -0.11
N HIS A 6 1.58 -1.71 0.90
CA HIS A 6 2.94 -2.14 1.22
C HIS A 6 2.96 -3.44 2.03
N GLY A 7 4.12 -4.10 2.10
CA GLY A 7 4.36 -5.20 3.02
C GLY A 7 4.32 -4.75 4.49
N ILE A 8 3.91 -5.64 5.38
CA ILE A 8 3.95 -5.46 6.85
C ILE A 8 4.75 -6.60 7.47
N GLY A 9 5.59 -6.27 8.44
CA GLY A 9 6.34 -7.23 9.25
C GLY A 9 6.73 -6.66 10.60
N LEU A 10 8.03 -6.63 10.89
CA LEU A 10 8.57 -5.97 12.08
C LEU A 10 8.44 -4.45 11.97
N SER A 11 8.55 -3.92 10.75
CA SER A 11 8.21 -2.54 10.41
C SER A 11 6.77 -2.49 9.88
N VAL A 12 6.09 -1.39 10.24
CA VAL A 12 4.77 -1.08 9.68
C VAL A 12 4.82 -0.83 8.18
N HIS A 13 5.96 -0.42 7.63
CA HIS A 13 6.18 -0.29 6.19
C HIS A 13 7.40 -1.12 5.78
N GLU A 14 7.17 -2.19 5.05
CA GLU A 14 8.19 -3.05 4.47
C GLU A 14 8.01 -3.16 2.95
N HIS A 15 9.06 -3.65 2.27
CA HIS A 15 8.94 -4.05 0.88
C HIS A 15 8.27 -5.42 0.78
N PRO A 16 7.64 -5.77 -0.36
CA PRO A 16 7.43 -4.92 -1.53
C PRO A 16 6.38 -3.82 -1.33
N ARG A 17 6.40 -2.78 -2.17
CA ARG A 17 5.37 -1.72 -2.20
C ARG A 17 4.51 -1.85 -3.45
N LEU A 18 3.22 -1.58 -3.35
CA LEU A 18 2.37 -1.43 -4.52
C LEU A 18 2.67 -0.07 -5.16
N SER A 19 3.36 -0.05 -6.29
CA SER A 19 3.78 1.19 -6.96
C SER A 19 3.71 1.04 -8.47
N GLU A 20 3.38 2.13 -9.17
CA GLU A 20 3.49 2.21 -10.65
C GLU A 20 4.94 2.06 -11.14
N THR A 21 5.91 2.27 -10.25
CA THR A 21 7.35 2.16 -10.53
C THR A 21 7.98 0.90 -9.93
N ALA A 22 7.17 -0.11 -9.57
CA ALA A 22 7.69 -1.38 -9.04
C ALA A 22 8.61 -2.07 -10.05
N SER A 23 9.68 -2.72 -9.57
CA SER A 23 10.58 -3.50 -10.41
C SER A 23 10.14 -4.97 -10.48
N GLU A 24 10.80 -5.76 -11.34
CA GLU A 24 10.61 -7.21 -11.37
C GLU A 24 11.06 -7.92 -10.07
N ASP A 25 11.83 -7.25 -9.21
CA ASP A 25 12.24 -7.78 -7.92
C ASP A 25 11.18 -7.53 -6.80
N ASP A 26 10.21 -6.63 -7.04
CA ASP A 26 9.14 -6.28 -6.10
C ASP A 26 7.96 -7.29 -6.14
N ILE A 27 8.27 -8.59 -6.13
CA ILE A 27 7.27 -9.66 -6.19
C ILE A 27 6.87 -10.10 -4.78
N PHE A 28 5.58 -10.01 -4.48
CA PHE A 28 5.01 -10.59 -3.27
C PHE A 28 5.06 -12.12 -3.31
N GLN A 29 5.42 -12.73 -2.18
CA GLN A 29 5.50 -14.18 -2.02
C GLN A 29 4.45 -14.68 -1.03
N ALA A 30 4.08 -15.97 -1.17
CA ALA A 30 3.16 -16.60 -0.24
C ALA A 30 3.70 -16.54 1.20
N GLY A 31 2.83 -16.18 2.14
CA GLY A 31 3.18 -16.00 3.55
C GLY A 31 3.65 -14.59 3.91
N MET A 32 3.78 -13.68 2.94
CA MET A 32 3.95 -12.25 3.23
C MET A 32 2.62 -11.64 3.67
N ALA A 33 2.69 -10.72 4.64
CA ALA A 33 1.59 -9.87 5.00
C ALA A 33 1.67 -8.51 4.31
N LEU A 34 0.54 -7.94 3.89
CA LEU A 34 0.47 -6.68 3.16
C LEU A 34 -0.81 -5.89 3.42
N THR A 35 -0.79 -4.61 3.07
CA THR A 35 -1.96 -3.74 2.99
C THR A 35 -2.41 -3.50 1.56
N ILE A 36 -3.72 -3.26 1.40
CA ILE A 36 -4.30 -2.60 0.24
C ILE A 36 -5.10 -1.40 0.76
N GLU A 37 -4.65 -0.20 0.43
CA GLU A 37 -5.10 1.08 1.00
C GLU A 37 -5.35 2.20 -0.04
N PRO A 38 -6.18 1.98 -1.08
CA PRO A 38 -6.52 3.04 -2.03
C PRO A 38 -7.19 4.23 -1.32
N GLY A 39 -6.90 5.43 -1.82
CA GLY A 39 -7.50 6.66 -1.32
C GLY A 39 -7.79 7.67 -2.41
N LEU A 40 -8.85 8.45 -2.19
CA LEU A 40 -9.24 9.59 -3.01
C LEU A 40 -9.24 10.84 -2.13
N TYR A 41 -8.64 11.91 -2.64
CA TYR A 41 -8.47 13.17 -1.91
C TYR A 41 -8.86 14.32 -2.83
N TYR A 42 -9.73 15.20 -2.33
CA TYR A 42 -10.24 16.40 -2.98
C TYR A 42 -9.85 17.61 -2.11
N PRO A 43 -8.61 18.13 -2.26
CA PRO A 43 -8.09 19.20 -1.40
C PRO A 43 -8.94 20.48 -1.43
N GLU A 44 -9.51 20.80 -2.59
CA GLU A 44 -10.41 21.95 -2.81
C GLU A 44 -11.65 21.92 -1.92
N ASP A 45 -12.17 20.73 -1.64
CA ASP A 45 -13.36 20.52 -0.83
C ASP A 45 -13.01 20.12 0.62
N ASN A 46 -11.72 19.98 0.94
CA ASN A 46 -11.22 19.47 2.22
C ASN A 46 -11.82 18.11 2.60
N ILE A 47 -11.96 17.21 1.61
CA ILE A 47 -12.50 15.86 1.77
C ILE A 47 -11.45 14.83 1.32
N GLY A 48 -11.36 13.73 2.06
CA GLY A 48 -10.55 12.58 1.67
C GLY A 48 -11.10 11.29 2.29
N ILE A 49 -10.98 10.19 1.55
CA ILE A 49 -11.36 8.86 2.00
C ILE A 49 -10.24 7.90 1.65
N ARG A 50 -9.88 7.04 2.60
CA ARG A 50 -9.01 5.88 2.41
C ARG A 50 -9.67 4.67 3.03
N VAL A 51 -9.60 3.54 2.32
CA VAL A 51 -10.07 2.25 2.83
C VAL A 51 -8.88 1.32 2.85
N GLU A 52 -8.54 0.78 4.01
CA GLU A 52 -7.36 -0.05 4.23
C GLU A 52 -7.76 -1.44 4.71
N ASN A 53 -7.27 -2.48 4.04
CA ASN A 53 -7.40 -3.86 4.47
C ASN A 53 -6.05 -4.55 4.56
N TYR A 54 -5.94 -5.42 5.57
CA TYR A 54 -4.79 -6.26 5.83
C TYR A 54 -5.02 -7.67 5.28
N PHE A 55 -3.97 -8.24 4.69
CA PHE A 55 -3.91 -9.63 4.22
C PHE A 55 -2.63 -10.26 4.76
N GLY A 56 -2.71 -11.47 5.32
CA GLY A 56 -1.57 -12.21 5.88
C GLY A 56 -1.85 -13.69 5.98
#